data_AF-A0A8B6BJT0-F1
#
_entry.id   AF-A0A8B6BJT0-F1
#
_cell.length_a   1.000
_cell.length_b   1.000
_cell.length_c   1.000
_cell.angle_alpha   90.00
_cell.angle_beta   90.00
_cell.angle_gamma   90.00
#
_symmetry.space_group_name_H-M   'P 1'
#
loop_
_entity.id
_entity.type
_entity.pdbx_description
1 polymer ?
#
loop_
_entity_poly.entity_id
_entity_poly.type
_entity_poly.pdbx_seq_one_letter_code
_entity_poly.pdbx_strand_id
1 'polypeptide(L)'
;ELLKTFRQLNYKIERHEDLKSHQILEVADTLSKQDHSRYSSMVVCILSHGGLRSVYGVDGFPVPVRNLTEKFTGSNCKSLAGKPKLFFVQACQGSKEQTVQQIRDSCNDDTINHIDICISHRMSEHVLNDCLAIDFSGGFYHMTRPYSGMCVIINNKTFSKESKLLPRRGTEFDEERLSQTFTKLKFKTCIYRDLSAEEIVEKITELAEVDHSKYGACVVCILSHGNETAVFGSYGHSVGINHLTSLLSPRNCQSLTGKPKLLFIQACRGIRDQTIQNNNIGQIEEEQHDIGDTNSDIQYIPPPSDPPLGEPRELGDINSDIQYLPPPPDTALRGPHDIADINGDTQCLPPQPDPPLGEPHSLQGEFDFLLGYATTPGYVSYRDCKQGTVYVRTLTEELMAYSDRLDLLSILTIVTNKLSDMNIDGGAGKVHKQCPMPQFSLTKKLYFFPENFV
;
A
#
# COMPACT_ATOMS: atom_id res chain seq x y z
N GLU A 1 -18.90 2.47 -30.15
CA GLU A 1 -18.80 3.28 -28.92
C GLU A 1 -17.39 3.67 -28.50
N LEU A 2 -16.47 2.78 -28.09
CA LEU A 2 -15.12 3.18 -27.61
C LEU A 2 -14.38 4.15 -28.54
N LEU A 3 -14.33 3.87 -29.84
CA LEU A 3 -13.71 4.76 -30.83
C LEU A 3 -14.35 6.15 -30.88
N LYS A 4 -15.68 6.22 -30.72
CA LYS A 4 -16.43 7.48 -30.72
C LYS A 4 -16.12 8.27 -29.44
N THR A 5 -16.14 7.61 -28.29
CA THR A 5 -15.82 8.21 -26.99
C THR A 5 -14.42 8.81 -26.97
N PHE A 6 -13.39 8.05 -27.34
CA PHE A 6 -12.01 8.55 -27.29
C PHE A 6 -11.72 9.60 -28.37
N ARG A 7 -12.45 9.60 -29.50
CA ARG A 7 -12.38 10.71 -30.48
C ARG A 7 -12.96 11.99 -29.90
N GLN A 8 -14.08 11.91 -29.18
CA GLN A 8 -14.67 13.07 -28.50
C GLN A 8 -13.77 13.63 -27.39
N LEU A 9 -13.00 12.75 -26.73
CA LEU A 9 -11.96 13.13 -25.78
C LEU A 9 -10.63 13.57 -26.44
N ASN A 10 -10.63 13.77 -27.76
CA ASN A 10 -9.48 14.25 -28.54
C ASN A 10 -8.23 13.33 -28.49
N TYR A 11 -8.43 12.01 -28.39
CA TYR A 11 -7.34 11.05 -28.54
C TYR A 11 -7.06 10.78 -30.02
N LYS A 12 -5.77 10.68 -30.35
CA LYS A 12 -5.33 9.99 -31.58
C LYS A 12 -5.52 8.49 -31.37
N ILE A 13 -6.28 7.83 -32.24
CA ILE A 13 -6.66 6.42 -32.08
C ILE A 13 -6.02 5.54 -33.15
N GLU A 14 -5.43 4.43 -32.70
CA GLU A 14 -4.97 3.31 -33.53
C GLU A 14 -5.83 2.07 -33.19
N ARG A 15 -6.29 1.31 -34.20
CA ARG A 15 -7.12 0.11 -34.02
C ARG A 15 -6.39 -1.09 -34.60
N HIS A 16 -6.35 -2.16 -33.82
CA HIS A 16 -5.84 -3.46 -34.24
C HIS A 16 -6.88 -4.53 -33.92
N GLU A 17 -7.02 -5.52 -34.78
CA GLU A 17 -8.00 -6.59 -34.66
C GLU A 17 -7.33 -7.93 -34.89
N ASP A 18 -7.90 -8.97 -34.27
CA ASP A 18 -7.52 -10.38 -34.48
C ASP A 18 -6.02 -10.67 -34.38
N LEU A 19 -5.36 -10.02 -33.42
CA LEU A 19 -3.93 -10.17 -33.19
C LEU A 19 -3.61 -11.51 -32.53
N LYS A 20 -2.57 -12.17 -33.04
CA LYS A 20 -1.87 -13.26 -32.34
C LYS A 20 -1.08 -12.71 -31.15
N SER A 21 -0.76 -13.56 -30.18
CA SER A 21 -0.13 -13.14 -28.93
C SER A 21 1.20 -12.40 -29.11
N HIS A 22 2.01 -12.81 -30.07
CA HIS A 22 3.25 -12.09 -30.40
C HIS A 22 2.98 -10.71 -31.04
N GLN A 23 1.92 -10.58 -31.85
CA GLN A 23 1.54 -9.32 -32.49
C GLN A 23 1.00 -8.31 -31.46
N ILE A 24 0.29 -8.77 -30.42
CA ILE A 24 -0.12 -7.92 -29.30
C ILE A 24 1.11 -7.28 -28.64
N LEU A 25 2.14 -8.09 -28.38
CA LEU A 25 3.40 -7.61 -27.81
C LEU A 25 4.15 -6.66 -28.75
N GLU A 26 4.15 -6.93 -30.05
CA GLU A 26 4.78 -6.10 -31.09
C GLU A 26 4.11 -4.73 -31.22
N VAL A 27 2.77 -4.67 -31.16
CA VAL A 27 2.03 -3.41 -31.14
C VAL A 27 2.38 -2.59 -29.91
N ALA A 28 2.39 -3.22 -28.72
CA ALA A 28 2.79 -2.54 -27.49
C ALA A 28 4.25 -2.06 -27.55
N ASP A 29 5.15 -2.85 -28.13
CA ASP A 29 6.56 -2.51 -28.31
C ASP A 29 6.73 -1.31 -29.26
N THR A 30 6.05 -1.34 -30.39
CA THR A 30 6.06 -0.26 -31.38
C THR A 30 5.52 1.03 -30.78
N LEU A 31 4.39 0.97 -30.07
CA LEU A 31 3.81 2.13 -29.41
C LEU A 31 4.75 2.69 -28.33
N SER A 32 5.39 1.83 -27.54
CA SER A 32 6.32 2.27 -26.48
C SER A 32 7.55 3.02 -27.01
N LYS A 33 7.94 2.77 -28.26
CA LYS A 33 9.07 3.42 -28.94
C LYS A 33 8.71 4.74 -29.63
N GLN A 34 7.43 5.08 -29.75
CA GLN A 34 7.03 6.35 -30.36
C GLN A 34 7.36 7.55 -29.45
N ASP A 35 7.50 8.73 -30.05
CA ASP A 35 7.59 9.98 -29.29
C ASP A 35 6.20 10.45 -28.85
N HIS A 36 5.96 10.40 -27.54
CA HIS A 36 4.72 10.82 -26.92
C HIS A 36 4.75 12.25 -26.39
N SER A 37 5.83 13.01 -26.62
CA SER A 37 6.05 14.32 -26.00
C SER A 37 4.89 15.29 -26.21
N ARG A 38 4.21 15.22 -27.36
CA ARG A 38 3.07 16.08 -27.72
C ARG A 38 1.71 15.63 -27.18
N TYR A 39 1.60 14.45 -26.59
CA TYR A 39 0.34 13.95 -26.00
C TYR A 39 0.34 14.13 -24.48
N SER A 40 -0.83 14.29 -23.89
CA SER A 40 -1.00 14.47 -22.44
C SER A 40 -1.19 13.16 -21.67
N SER A 41 -1.60 12.10 -22.35
CA SER A 41 -1.90 10.78 -21.77
C SER A 41 -1.85 9.69 -22.84
N MET A 42 -1.83 8.44 -22.40
CA MET A 42 -1.96 7.25 -23.24
C MET A 42 -3.08 6.36 -22.70
N VAL A 43 -3.89 5.82 -23.61
CA VAL A 43 -4.94 4.85 -23.30
C VAL A 43 -4.74 3.60 -24.15
N VAL A 44 -4.80 2.43 -23.52
CA VAL A 44 -4.80 1.13 -24.19
C VAL A 44 -6.05 0.37 -23.79
N CYS A 45 -6.91 0.06 -24.75
CA CYS A 45 -8.08 -0.79 -24.55
C CYS A 45 -7.82 -2.17 -25.16
N ILE A 46 -7.89 -3.23 -24.35
CA ILE A 46 -7.73 -4.61 -24.80
C ILE A 46 -9.03 -5.35 -24.55
N LEU A 47 -9.64 -5.85 -25.62
CA LEU A 47 -10.88 -6.62 -25.58
C LEU A 47 -10.55 -8.03 -26.09
N SER A 48 -10.49 -9.02 -25.19
CA SER A 48 -10.10 -10.38 -25.57
C SER A 48 -10.67 -11.43 -24.62
N HIS A 49 -10.52 -12.71 -24.95
CA HIS A 49 -10.51 -13.75 -23.94
C HIS A 49 -9.33 -13.54 -22.98
N GLY A 50 -9.48 -14.01 -21.76
CA GLY A 50 -8.50 -13.80 -20.71
C GLY A 50 -8.36 -15.00 -19.80
N GLY A 51 -7.26 -14.97 -19.06
CA GLY A 51 -7.05 -15.76 -17.87
C GLY A 51 -6.59 -14.83 -16.76
N LEU A 52 -6.29 -15.38 -15.59
CA LEU A 52 -5.76 -14.61 -14.47
C LEU A 52 -4.56 -13.75 -14.93
N ARG A 53 -4.72 -12.42 -14.86
CA ARG A 53 -3.73 -11.38 -15.23
C ARG A 53 -3.20 -11.45 -16.66
N SER A 54 -3.90 -12.14 -17.57
CA SER A 54 -3.44 -12.35 -18.95
C SER A 54 -4.57 -12.14 -19.96
N VAL A 55 -4.22 -11.68 -21.15
CA VAL A 55 -5.11 -11.59 -22.32
C VAL A 55 -4.66 -12.61 -23.36
N TYR A 56 -5.56 -13.12 -24.17
CA TYR A 56 -5.23 -14.14 -25.17
C TYR A 56 -5.16 -13.51 -26.56
N GLY A 57 -4.24 -14.00 -27.40
CA GLY A 57 -4.30 -13.77 -28.84
C GLY A 57 -5.29 -14.70 -29.50
N VAL A 58 -5.62 -14.44 -30.77
CA VAL A 58 -6.51 -15.32 -31.56
C VAL A 58 -5.91 -16.71 -31.80
N ASP A 59 -4.61 -16.86 -31.59
CA ASP A 59 -3.88 -18.12 -31.59
C ASP A 59 -4.01 -18.92 -30.28
N GLY A 60 -4.76 -18.39 -29.30
CA GLY A 60 -5.04 -19.06 -28.03
C GLY A 60 -3.89 -19.04 -27.03
N PHE A 61 -2.79 -18.33 -27.32
CA PHE A 61 -1.68 -18.21 -26.39
C PHE A 61 -1.89 -17.03 -25.42
N PRO A 62 -1.50 -17.15 -24.13
CA PRO A 62 -1.64 -16.07 -23.18
C PRO A 62 -0.53 -15.01 -23.33
N VAL A 63 -0.90 -13.75 -23.11
CA VAL A 63 -0.01 -12.60 -22.96
C VAL A 63 -0.24 -12.00 -21.58
N PRO A 64 0.73 -12.08 -20.66
CA PRO A 64 0.61 -11.44 -19.36
C PRO A 64 0.41 -9.92 -19.51
N VAL A 65 -0.62 -9.36 -18.86
CA VAL A 65 -0.89 -7.91 -18.89
C VAL A 65 0.32 -7.12 -18.39
N ARG A 66 1.06 -7.68 -17.44
CA ARG A 66 2.32 -7.13 -16.93
C ARG A 66 3.33 -6.84 -18.06
N ASN A 67 3.50 -7.77 -19.00
CA ASN A 67 4.43 -7.63 -20.12
C ASN A 67 4.03 -6.48 -21.07
N LEU A 68 2.74 -6.10 -21.06
CA LEU A 68 2.24 -4.95 -21.80
C LEU A 68 2.49 -3.67 -21.01
N THR A 69 2.10 -3.62 -19.74
CA THR A 69 2.21 -2.40 -18.92
C THR A 69 3.66 -2.00 -18.63
N GLU A 70 4.58 -2.95 -18.44
CA GLU A 70 5.99 -2.66 -18.14
C GLU A 70 6.72 -1.95 -19.28
N LYS A 71 6.26 -2.09 -20.53
CA LYS A 71 6.84 -1.38 -21.69
C LYS A 71 6.68 0.15 -21.58
N PHE A 72 5.70 0.62 -20.82
CA PHE A 72 5.34 2.03 -20.75
C PHE A 72 5.74 2.68 -19.43
N THR A 73 6.61 2.06 -18.62
CA THR A 73 7.16 2.70 -17.42
C THR A 73 7.99 3.93 -17.79
N GLY A 74 8.21 4.86 -16.85
CA GLY A 74 9.02 6.05 -17.11
C GLY A 74 10.47 5.75 -17.53
N SER A 75 11.00 4.58 -17.13
CA SER A 75 12.32 4.11 -17.56
C SER A 75 12.32 3.56 -18.99
N ASN A 76 11.26 2.84 -19.38
CA ASN A 76 11.18 2.16 -20.67
C ASN A 76 10.59 3.05 -21.78
N CYS A 77 9.75 4.02 -21.43
CA CYS A 77 9.15 5.00 -22.34
C CYS A 77 9.25 6.42 -21.75
N LYS A 78 10.41 7.08 -21.96
CA LYS A 78 10.73 8.38 -21.36
C LYS A 78 9.75 9.49 -21.74
N SER A 79 9.24 9.49 -22.98
CA SER A 79 8.29 10.51 -23.48
C SER A 79 6.90 10.43 -22.82
N LEU A 80 6.62 9.34 -22.09
CA LEU A 80 5.44 9.15 -21.24
C LEU A 80 5.72 9.34 -19.74
N ALA A 81 6.94 9.66 -19.31
CA ALA A 81 7.23 9.93 -17.90
C ALA A 81 6.32 11.07 -17.37
N GLY A 82 5.75 10.88 -16.18
CA GLY A 82 4.80 11.84 -15.57
C GLY A 82 3.40 11.90 -16.20
N LYS A 83 3.16 11.24 -17.35
CA LYS A 83 1.85 11.27 -18.04
C LYS A 83 0.95 10.09 -17.61
N PRO A 84 -0.38 10.27 -17.50
CA PRO A 84 -1.32 9.18 -17.22
C PRO A 84 -1.28 8.07 -18.27
N LYS A 85 -1.30 6.82 -17.82
CA LYS A 85 -1.25 5.59 -18.64
C LYS A 85 -2.41 4.71 -18.22
N LEU A 86 -3.49 4.73 -19.01
CA LEU A 86 -4.73 4.05 -18.67
C LEU A 86 -4.85 2.76 -19.48
N PHE A 87 -5.04 1.64 -18.78
CA PHE A 87 -5.26 0.33 -19.40
C PHE A 87 -6.66 -0.15 -19.04
N PHE A 88 -7.50 -0.33 -20.06
CA PHE A 88 -8.83 -0.92 -19.94
C PHE A 88 -8.78 -2.32 -20.53
N VAL A 89 -8.67 -3.33 -19.67
CA VAL A 89 -8.57 -4.73 -20.09
C VAL A 89 -9.90 -5.42 -19.80
N GLN A 90 -10.69 -5.62 -20.85
CA GLN A 90 -11.89 -6.44 -20.79
C GLN A 90 -11.52 -7.85 -21.24
N ALA A 91 -11.25 -8.71 -20.26
CA ALA A 91 -10.94 -10.12 -20.48
C ALA A 91 -11.32 -10.94 -19.24
N CYS A 92 -11.70 -12.21 -19.42
CA CYS A 92 -12.02 -13.11 -18.31
C CYS A 92 -10.82 -13.21 -17.34
N GLN A 93 -11.04 -13.13 -16.03
CA GLN A 93 -9.97 -13.21 -15.01
C GLN A 93 -10.05 -14.50 -14.16
N GLY A 94 -10.82 -15.50 -14.63
CA GLY A 94 -11.04 -16.77 -13.93
C GLY A 94 -12.35 -17.45 -14.37
N SER A 95 -12.66 -18.59 -13.75
CA SER A 95 -13.84 -19.43 -14.03
C SER A 95 -14.99 -19.28 -13.03
N LYS A 96 -14.85 -18.43 -12.01
CA LYS A 96 -15.87 -18.21 -10.98
C LYS A 96 -16.88 -17.15 -11.42
N GLU A 97 -18.17 -17.48 -11.41
CA GLU A 97 -19.26 -16.54 -11.66
C GLU A 97 -19.50 -15.63 -10.45
N GLN A 98 -19.80 -14.35 -10.69
CA GLN A 98 -20.15 -13.39 -9.64
C GLN A 98 -21.66 -13.46 -9.37
N THR A 99 -22.06 -14.13 -8.29
CA THR A 99 -23.46 -14.13 -7.85
C THR A 99 -23.74 -12.84 -7.08
N VAL A 100 -24.51 -11.92 -7.68
CA VAL A 100 -25.01 -10.72 -7.01
C VAL A 100 -26.10 -11.15 -6.04
N GLN A 101 -25.89 -10.98 -4.73
CA GLN A 101 -27.01 -10.98 -3.79
C GLN A 101 -27.75 -9.65 -3.99
N GLN A 102 -29.01 -9.72 -4.40
CA GLN A 102 -29.88 -8.54 -4.47
C GLN A 102 -29.93 -7.91 -3.08
N ILE A 103 -29.32 -6.73 -2.95
CA ILE A 103 -29.55 -5.84 -1.81
C ILE A 103 -30.99 -5.36 -1.97
N ARG A 104 -31.91 -5.94 -1.19
CA ARG A 104 -33.23 -5.33 -0.99
C ARG A 104 -33.00 -4.17 -0.04
N ASP A 105 -33.00 -2.96 -0.57
CA ASP A 105 -33.12 -1.75 0.24
C ASP A 105 -34.44 -1.83 1.00
N SER A 106 -34.40 -2.18 2.29
CA SER A 106 -35.54 -1.95 3.19
C SER A 106 -35.43 -0.54 3.75
N CYS A 107 -35.62 0.46 2.89
CA CYS A 107 -35.84 1.82 3.33
C CYS A 107 -37.35 2.06 3.29
N ASN A 108 -37.97 2.11 4.47
CA ASN A 108 -39.32 2.64 4.60
C ASN A 108 -39.31 4.12 4.16
N ASP A 109 -40.23 4.44 3.25
CA ASP A 109 -40.32 5.65 2.44
C ASP A 109 -40.87 6.88 3.20
N ASP A 110 -40.45 7.14 4.44
CA ASP A 110 -41.08 8.19 5.28
C ASP A 110 -40.12 9.18 5.96
N THR A 111 -38.84 9.28 5.55
CA THR A 111 -37.89 10.26 6.13
C THR A 111 -37.19 11.18 5.13
N ILE A 112 -37.71 11.32 3.91
CA ILE A 112 -37.29 12.36 2.98
C ILE A 112 -38.12 13.61 3.28
N ASN A 113 -37.76 14.37 4.32
CA ASN A 113 -38.11 15.78 4.51
C ASN A 113 -37.45 16.30 5.80
N HIS A 114 -36.13 16.50 5.78
CA HIS A 114 -35.35 17.51 6.52
C HIS A 114 -33.88 17.09 6.59
N ILE A 115 -33.15 17.32 5.50
CA ILE A 115 -31.70 17.54 5.59
C ILE A 115 -31.48 18.92 4.98
N ASP A 116 -31.56 19.95 5.82
CA ASP A 116 -31.06 21.27 5.47
C ASP A 116 -29.53 21.18 5.43
N ILE A 117 -28.99 21.10 4.22
CA ILE A 117 -27.57 20.99 3.94
C ILE A 117 -26.89 22.31 4.35
N CYS A 118 -26.31 22.34 5.56
CA CYS A 118 -25.34 23.37 5.96
C CYS A 118 -23.97 23.12 5.30
N ILE A 119 -23.89 23.21 3.96
CA ILE A 119 -22.63 23.29 3.21
C ILE A 119 -22.50 24.68 2.63
N SER A 120 -22.28 25.63 3.52
CA SER A 120 -21.78 26.97 3.22
C SER A 120 -20.89 27.26 4.42
N HIS A 121 -19.57 27.11 4.32
CA HIS A 121 -18.71 28.29 4.44
C HIS A 121 -17.23 28.07 4.07
N ARG A 122 -16.83 27.01 3.33
CA ARG A 122 -15.37 26.85 3.02
C ARG A 122 -14.97 25.96 1.83
N MET A 123 -15.76 25.91 0.77
CA MET A 123 -15.33 25.32 -0.50
C MET A 123 -15.53 26.31 -1.65
N SER A 124 -14.61 26.37 -2.60
CA SER A 124 -14.76 27.25 -3.76
C SER A 124 -16.00 26.84 -4.57
N GLU A 125 -16.75 27.82 -5.09
CA GLU A 125 -18.00 27.63 -5.86
C GLU A 125 -17.88 26.60 -6.99
N HIS A 126 -16.68 26.39 -7.53
CA HIS A 126 -16.44 25.41 -8.58
C HIS A 126 -16.61 23.95 -8.12
N VAL A 127 -16.24 23.61 -6.88
CA VAL A 127 -16.40 22.23 -6.37
C VAL A 127 -17.87 21.94 -6.01
N LEU A 128 -18.61 22.98 -5.61
CA LEU A 128 -20.02 22.87 -5.26
C LEU A 128 -20.87 22.51 -6.49
N ASN A 129 -20.59 23.12 -7.65
CA ASN A 129 -21.37 22.88 -8.86
C ASN A 129 -21.17 21.49 -9.48
N ASP A 130 -19.96 20.92 -9.39
CA ASP A 130 -19.72 19.53 -9.81
C ASP A 130 -20.36 18.52 -8.85
N CYS A 131 -20.45 18.88 -7.56
CA CYS A 131 -21.11 18.10 -6.52
C CYS A 131 -22.61 18.36 -6.38
N LEU A 132 -23.27 19.11 -7.25
CA LEU A 132 -24.73 19.35 -7.19
C LEU A 132 -25.47 18.83 -8.43
N ALA A 133 -24.75 18.39 -9.46
CA ALA A 133 -25.32 17.94 -10.73
C ALA A 133 -25.48 16.40 -10.86
N ILE A 134 -25.27 15.65 -9.77
CA ILE A 134 -25.39 14.18 -9.76
C ILE A 134 -26.50 13.82 -8.77
N ASP A 135 -27.44 12.98 -9.19
CA ASP A 135 -28.47 12.42 -8.32
C ASP A 135 -27.82 11.69 -7.11
N PHE A 136 -27.98 12.21 -5.88
CA PHE A 136 -27.18 11.87 -4.70
C PHE A 136 -27.70 10.69 -3.86
N SER A 137 -28.79 10.03 -4.26
CA SER A 137 -29.31 8.86 -3.56
C SER A 137 -28.40 7.64 -3.78
N GLY A 138 -27.27 7.56 -3.07
CA GLY A 138 -26.41 6.36 -3.01
C GLY A 138 -24.91 6.53 -3.28
N GLY A 139 -24.40 7.74 -3.48
CA GLY A 139 -23.01 7.98 -3.92
C GLY A 139 -21.89 7.80 -2.86
N PHE A 140 -22.23 7.65 -1.58
CA PHE A 140 -21.27 7.63 -0.47
C PHE A 140 -21.53 6.50 0.53
N TYR A 141 -20.46 6.00 1.16
CA TYR A 141 -20.60 5.08 2.29
C TYR A 141 -21.13 5.81 3.52
N HIS A 142 -22.07 5.18 4.22
CA HIS A 142 -22.61 5.72 5.45
C HIS A 142 -21.69 5.39 6.64
N MET A 143 -21.02 6.41 7.18
CA MET A 143 -20.22 6.28 8.39
C MET A 143 -21.11 6.52 9.62
N THR A 144 -21.54 5.44 10.31
CA THR A 144 -22.41 5.50 11.50
C THR A 144 -21.67 6.01 12.74
N ARG A 145 -22.42 6.54 13.72
CA ARG A 145 -21.92 7.10 15.00
C ARG A 145 -22.39 6.28 16.21
N PRO A 146 -21.67 6.29 17.36
CA PRO A 146 -20.58 7.20 17.77
C PRO A 146 -19.16 6.81 17.32
N TYR A 147 -18.95 5.60 16.78
CA TYR A 147 -17.64 5.15 16.29
C TYR A 147 -17.70 4.86 14.80
N SER A 148 -16.73 5.39 14.05
CA SER A 148 -16.54 5.15 12.62
C SER A 148 -16.37 3.66 12.30
N GLY A 149 -15.74 2.92 13.22
CA GLY A 149 -15.55 1.48 13.09
C GLY A 149 -14.52 0.87 14.02
N MET A 150 -14.15 -0.38 13.78
CA MET A 150 -13.00 -1.02 14.42
C MET A 150 -11.75 -0.86 13.57
N CYS A 151 -10.62 -0.62 14.22
CA CYS A 151 -9.29 -0.64 13.62
C CYS A 151 -8.42 -1.67 14.34
N VAL A 152 -7.93 -2.68 13.64
CA VAL A 152 -6.95 -3.64 14.17
C VAL A 152 -5.58 -3.30 13.60
N ILE A 153 -4.57 -3.14 14.46
CA ILE A 153 -3.18 -2.93 14.07
C ILE A 153 -2.36 -4.14 14.52
N ILE A 154 -1.75 -4.83 13.56
CA ILE A 154 -0.83 -5.94 13.81
C ILE A 154 0.57 -5.43 13.50
N ASN A 155 1.42 -5.38 14.53
CA ASN A 155 2.79 -4.89 14.42
C ASN A 155 3.81 -5.97 14.77
N ASN A 156 4.34 -6.64 13.74
CA ASN A 156 5.40 -7.63 13.91
C ASN A 156 6.75 -6.94 13.75
N LYS A 157 7.43 -6.76 14.88
CA LYS A 157 8.80 -6.23 14.98
C LYS A 157 9.82 -7.35 15.07
N THR A 158 9.59 -8.31 15.95
CA THR A 158 10.56 -9.34 16.33
C THR A 158 10.21 -10.65 15.67
N PHE A 159 11.21 -11.33 15.12
CA PHE A 159 11.04 -12.60 14.42
C PHE A 159 11.99 -13.65 15.00
N SER A 160 11.57 -14.91 14.98
CA SER A 160 12.36 -16.02 15.49
C SER A 160 13.64 -16.21 14.68
N LYS A 161 14.70 -16.74 15.30
CA LYS A 161 15.99 -16.93 14.61
C LYS A 161 15.86 -17.91 13.44
N GLU A 162 14.99 -18.90 13.57
CA GLU A 162 14.72 -19.94 12.58
C GLU A 162 14.08 -19.36 11.32
N SER A 163 13.30 -18.28 11.45
CA SER A 163 12.66 -17.59 10.34
C SER A 163 13.66 -16.92 9.38
N LYS A 164 14.88 -16.63 9.85
CA LYS A 164 15.91 -15.83 9.16
C LYS A 164 15.45 -14.40 8.80
N LEU A 165 14.32 -13.94 9.35
CA LEU A 165 13.81 -12.59 9.14
C LEU A 165 14.45 -11.63 10.15
N LEU A 166 14.88 -10.46 9.66
CA LEU A 166 15.51 -9.45 10.50
C LEU A 166 14.47 -8.67 11.33
N PRO A 167 14.83 -8.18 12.53
CA PRO A 167 13.95 -7.30 13.30
C PRO A 167 13.56 -6.02 12.55
N ARG A 168 12.29 -5.59 12.68
CA ARG A 168 11.74 -4.40 12.00
C ARG A 168 11.84 -3.13 12.84
N ARG A 169 13.05 -2.73 13.24
CA ARG A 169 13.31 -1.54 14.08
C ARG A 169 12.61 -0.26 13.58
N GLY A 170 11.91 0.47 14.45
CA GLY A 170 11.21 1.70 14.09
C GLY A 170 9.78 1.47 13.62
N THR A 171 9.30 0.22 13.53
CA THR A 171 7.88 -0.09 13.26
C THR A 171 6.95 0.38 14.38
N GLU A 172 7.48 0.66 15.57
CA GLU A 172 6.74 1.24 16.70
C GLU A 172 6.26 2.65 16.39
N PHE A 173 7.08 3.42 15.67
CA PHE A 173 6.72 4.77 15.22
C PHE A 173 5.58 4.76 14.20
N ASP A 174 5.47 3.69 13.41
CA ASP A 174 4.38 3.47 12.48
C ASP A 174 3.10 3.04 13.22
N GLU A 175 3.24 2.10 14.17
CA GLU A 175 2.15 1.65 15.04
C GLU A 175 1.52 2.83 15.79
N GLU A 176 2.34 3.68 16.41
CA GLU A 176 1.89 4.86 17.15
C GLU A 176 1.14 5.84 16.25
N ARG A 177 1.68 6.16 15.06
CA ARG A 177 1.04 7.07 14.10
C ARG A 177 -0.32 6.55 13.63
N LEU A 178 -0.39 5.27 13.29
CA LEU A 178 -1.65 4.65 12.85
C LEU A 178 -2.67 4.65 13.98
N SER A 179 -2.26 4.27 15.19
CA SER A 179 -3.13 4.26 16.37
C SER A 179 -3.69 5.65 16.66
N GLN A 180 -2.84 6.68 16.70
CA GLN A 180 -3.26 8.06 16.92
C GLN A 180 -4.19 8.56 15.82
N THR A 181 -3.89 8.26 14.55
CA THR A 181 -4.67 8.69 13.39
C THR A 181 -6.06 8.07 13.41
N PHE A 182 -6.16 6.74 13.49
CA PHE A 182 -7.47 6.06 13.46
C PHE A 182 -8.30 6.35 14.71
N THR A 183 -7.67 6.57 15.87
CA THR A 183 -8.36 7.06 17.06
C THR A 183 -8.96 8.46 16.83
N LYS A 184 -8.21 9.39 16.22
CA LYS A 184 -8.73 10.73 15.86
C LYS A 184 -9.86 10.65 14.82
N LEU A 185 -9.80 9.68 13.91
CA LEU A 185 -10.87 9.35 12.96
C LEU A 185 -12.03 8.54 13.59
N LYS A 186 -12.09 8.46 14.93
CA LYS A 186 -13.15 7.82 15.72
C LYS A 186 -13.30 6.31 15.50
N PHE A 187 -12.22 5.62 15.15
CA PHE A 187 -12.16 4.16 15.20
C PHE A 187 -11.81 3.67 16.61
N LYS A 188 -12.40 2.54 17.00
CA LYS A 188 -11.96 1.77 18.16
C LYS A 188 -10.75 0.94 17.76
N THR A 189 -9.56 1.32 18.25
CA THR A 189 -8.29 0.72 17.85
C THR A 189 -7.85 -0.39 18.80
N CYS A 190 -7.51 -1.57 18.25
CA CYS A 190 -6.88 -2.69 18.96
C CYS A 190 -5.49 -2.94 18.37
N ILE A 191 -4.48 -3.12 19.22
CA ILE A 191 -3.08 -3.31 18.80
C ILE A 191 -2.60 -4.69 19.26
N TYR A 192 -1.99 -5.44 18.35
CA TYR A 192 -1.37 -6.74 18.61
C TYR A 192 0.06 -6.73 18.07
N ARG A 193 0.99 -7.36 18.80
CA ARG A 193 2.43 -7.33 18.49
C ARG A 193 3.01 -8.73 18.36
N ASP A 194 3.95 -8.88 17.43
CA ASP A 194 4.77 -10.08 17.21
C ASP A 194 3.96 -11.39 17.09
N LEU A 195 2.81 -11.32 16.41
CA LEU A 195 1.91 -12.46 16.19
C LEU A 195 2.50 -13.47 15.18
N SER A 196 2.31 -14.75 15.47
CA SER A 196 2.49 -15.86 14.51
C SER A 196 1.48 -15.80 13.36
N ALA A 197 1.67 -16.63 12.33
CA ALA A 197 0.74 -16.69 11.20
C ALA A 197 -0.66 -17.14 11.65
N GLU A 198 -0.70 -18.12 12.55
CA GLU A 198 -1.91 -18.68 13.13
C GLU A 198 -2.64 -17.65 13.99
N GLU A 199 -1.92 -16.91 14.83
CA GLU A 199 -2.50 -15.83 15.65
C GLU A 199 -2.98 -14.64 14.80
N ILE A 200 -2.33 -14.32 13.67
CA ILE A 200 -2.84 -13.30 12.74
C ILE A 200 -4.22 -13.74 12.21
N VAL A 201 -4.36 -14.99 11.77
CA VAL A 201 -5.63 -15.54 11.28
C VAL A 201 -6.68 -15.53 12.40
N GLU A 202 -6.30 -15.92 13.61
CA GLU A 202 -7.15 -15.91 14.80
C GLU A 202 -7.69 -14.49 15.08
N LYS A 203 -6.83 -13.46 15.12
CA LYS A 203 -7.28 -12.08 15.41
C LYS A 203 -8.15 -11.48 14.32
N ILE A 204 -7.94 -11.84 13.05
CA ILE A 204 -8.85 -11.42 11.98
C ILE A 204 -10.17 -12.20 12.03
N THR A 205 -10.15 -13.45 12.49
CA THR A 205 -11.37 -14.25 12.72
C THR A 205 -12.18 -13.66 13.88
N GLU A 206 -11.55 -13.34 15.01
CA GLU A 206 -12.18 -12.64 16.14
C GLU A 206 -12.80 -11.30 15.70
N LEU A 207 -12.11 -10.54 14.83
CA LEU A 207 -12.65 -9.32 14.25
C LEU A 207 -13.89 -9.57 13.39
N ALA A 208 -13.90 -10.65 12.60
CA ALA A 208 -15.04 -11.03 11.76
C ALA A 208 -16.27 -11.46 12.59
N GLU A 209 -16.07 -11.96 13.80
CA GLU A 209 -17.14 -12.36 14.73
C GLU A 209 -17.80 -11.17 15.45
N VAL A 210 -17.17 -9.99 15.46
CA VAL A 210 -17.78 -8.79 16.06
C VAL A 210 -19.03 -8.38 15.30
N ASP A 211 -20.08 -7.96 16.02
CA ASP A 211 -21.24 -7.31 15.40
C ASP A 211 -20.87 -5.89 14.94
N HIS A 212 -20.63 -5.75 13.64
CA HIS A 212 -20.33 -4.48 13.01
C HIS A 212 -21.55 -3.66 12.63
N SER A 213 -22.78 -4.10 12.95
CA SER A 213 -24.01 -3.42 12.51
C SER A 213 -24.02 -1.92 12.84
N LYS A 214 -23.42 -1.54 13.98
CA LYS A 214 -23.31 -0.16 14.47
C LYS A 214 -22.12 0.64 13.91
N TYR A 215 -21.18 -0.01 13.23
CA TYR A 215 -19.99 0.61 12.66
C TYR A 215 -20.16 0.94 11.18
N GLY A 216 -19.47 1.98 10.72
CA GLY A 216 -19.50 2.42 9.33
C GLY A 216 -18.47 1.70 8.45
N ALA A 217 -17.33 1.32 9.03
CA ALA A 217 -16.21 0.70 8.32
C ALA A 217 -15.45 -0.29 9.21
N CYS A 218 -14.57 -1.08 8.59
CA CYS A 218 -13.58 -1.92 9.26
C CYS A 218 -12.19 -1.60 8.71
N VAL A 219 -11.20 -1.46 9.59
CA VAL A 219 -9.80 -1.19 9.22
C VAL A 219 -8.89 -2.25 9.80
N VAL A 220 -7.96 -2.75 8.99
CA VAL A 220 -6.86 -3.60 9.43
C VAL A 220 -5.54 -3.03 8.92
N CYS A 221 -4.59 -2.77 9.80
CA CYS A 221 -3.24 -2.38 9.44
C CYS A 221 -2.29 -3.53 9.77
N ILE A 222 -1.50 -3.99 8.81
CA ILE A 222 -0.52 -5.07 9.01
C ILE A 222 0.87 -4.52 8.70
N LEU A 223 1.71 -4.44 9.74
CA LEU A 223 3.11 -4.01 9.67
C LEU A 223 3.98 -5.27 9.88
N SER A 224 4.49 -5.86 8.80
CA SER A 224 5.32 -7.07 8.89
C SER A 224 6.29 -7.20 7.71
N HIS A 225 7.07 -8.29 7.68
CA HIS A 225 7.65 -8.80 6.45
C HIS A 225 6.57 -9.45 5.59
N GLY A 226 6.87 -9.66 4.31
CA GLY A 226 5.95 -10.30 3.40
C GLY A 226 6.54 -10.46 2.01
N ASN A 227 5.69 -10.93 1.10
CA ASN A 227 5.99 -11.08 -0.31
C ASN A 227 4.83 -10.51 -1.15
N GLU A 228 4.77 -10.82 -2.45
CA GLU A 228 3.74 -10.26 -3.34
C GLU A 228 2.29 -10.52 -2.86
N THR A 229 2.04 -11.64 -2.16
CA THR A 229 0.70 -12.18 -1.86
C THR A 229 0.44 -12.49 -0.39
N ALA A 230 1.47 -12.47 0.46
CA ALA A 230 1.38 -12.91 1.85
C ALA A 230 2.16 -11.99 2.80
N VAL A 231 1.74 -11.99 4.05
CA VAL A 231 2.45 -11.38 5.19
C VAL A 231 3.02 -12.47 6.08
N PHE A 232 4.14 -12.22 6.73
CA PHE A 232 4.80 -13.19 7.60
C PHE A 232 4.43 -12.98 9.07
N GLY A 233 4.17 -14.06 9.78
CA GLY A 233 4.12 -14.09 11.24
C GLY A 233 5.52 -14.07 11.87
N SER A 234 5.58 -13.92 13.19
CA SER A 234 6.83 -13.83 13.96
C SER A 234 7.74 -15.07 13.81
N TYR A 235 7.19 -16.25 13.52
CA TYR A 235 7.96 -17.47 13.24
C TYR A 235 8.34 -17.66 11.76
N GLY A 236 8.02 -16.70 10.89
CA GLY A 236 8.33 -16.74 9.46
C GLY A 236 7.32 -17.49 8.59
N HIS A 237 6.33 -18.16 9.18
CA HIS A 237 5.19 -18.70 8.45
C HIS A 237 4.38 -17.58 7.80
N SER A 238 3.84 -17.83 6.61
CA SER A 238 3.15 -16.81 5.81
C SER A 238 1.63 -16.99 5.82
N VAL A 239 0.89 -15.89 5.89
CA VAL A 239 -0.56 -15.86 5.69
C VAL A 239 -0.89 -15.11 4.41
N GLY A 240 -1.66 -15.76 3.53
CA GLY A 240 -2.13 -15.14 2.29
C GLY A 240 -3.09 -13.99 2.57
N ILE A 241 -2.88 -12.84 1.93
CA ILE A 241 -3.73 -11.66 2.11
C ILE A 241 -5.17 -11.94 1.69
N ASN A 242 -5.37 -12.73 0.64
CA ASN A 242 -6.70 -13.18 0.23
C ASN A 242 -7.44 -14.00 1.28
N HIS A 243 -6.70 -14.81 2.04
CA HIS A 243 -7.32 -15.55 3.14
C HIS A 243 -7.84 -14.56 4.18
N LEU A 244 -7.05 -13.55 4.53
CA LEU A 244 -7.44 -12.49 5.46
C LEU A 244 -8.63 -11.66 4.95
N THR A 245 -8.67 -11.26 3.68
CA THR A 245 -9.82 -10.54 3.11
C THR A 245 -11.06 -11.43 3.09
N SER A 246 -10.91 -12.72 2.76
CA SER A 246 -12.03 -13.66 2.71
C SER A 246 -12.75 -13.79 4.06
N LEU A 247 -12.03 -13.74 5.17
CA LEU A 247 -12.59 -13.78 6.53
C LEU A 247 -13.53 -12.59 6.79
N LEU A 248 -13.23 -11.43 6.20
CA LEU A 248 -14.02 -10.20 6.33
C LEU A 248 -15.05 -10.01 5.21
N SER A 249 -15.15 -10.97 4.29
CA SER A 249 -16.11 -10.91 3.19
C SER A 249 -17.55 -10.97 3.71
N PRO A 250 -18.55 -10.42 2.97
CA PRO A 250 -19.96 -10.51 3.36
C PRO A 250 -20.47 -11.94 3.65
N ARG A 251 -19.82 -12.96 3.07
CA ARG A 251 -20.16 -14.37 3.31
C ARG A 251 -19.78 -14.83 4.71
N ASN A 252 -18.65 -14.35 5.22
CA ASN A 252 -18.08 -14.77 6.51
C ASN A 252 -18.36 -13.74 7.62
N CYS A 253 -18.64 -12.48 7.26
CA CYS A 253 -19.00 -11.40 8.18
C CYS A 253 -20.18 -10.59 7.62
N GLN A 254 -21.41 -11.04 7.90
CA GLN A 254 -22.62 -10.43 7.36
C GLN A 254 -22.83 -8.97 7.80
N SER A 255 -22.44 -8.64 9.03
CA SER A 255 -22.57 -7.30 9.62
C SER A 255 -21.68 -6.23 8.95
N LEU A 256 -20.73 -6.66 8.09
CA LEU A 256 -19.90 -5.83 7.23
C LEU A 256 -20.38 -5.74 5.76
N THR A 257 -21.54 -6.31 5.42
CA THR A 257 -22.11 -6.19 4.07
C THR A 257 -22.38 -4.72 3.70
N GLY A 258 -21.96 -4.28 2.52
CA GLY A 258 -22.13 -2.90 2.05
C GLY A 258 -21.26 -1.86 2.78
N LYS A 259 -20.34 -2.30 3.65
CA LYS A 259 -19.42 -1.44 4.41
C LYS A 259 -18.00 -1.60 3.90
N PRO A 260 -17.21 -0.50 3.85
CA PRO A 260 -15.83 -0.55 3.41
C PRO A 260 -14.96 -1.31 4.41
N LYS A 261 -14.17 -2.27 3.90
CA LYS A 261 -13.09 -2.96 4.61
C LYS A 261 -11.76 -2.47 4.06
N LEU A 262 -11.00 -1.76 4.88
CA LEU A 262 -9.74 -1.14 4.49
C LEU A 262 -8.59 -1.91 5.10
N LEU A 263 -7.74 -2.52 4.28
CA LEU A 263 -6.53 -3.18 4.72
C LEU A 263 -5.30 -2.38 4.26
N PHE A 264 -4.55 -1.82 5.20
CA PHE A 264 -3.29 -1.13 4.92
C PHE A 264 -2.13 -2.09 5.22
N ILE A 265 -1.37 -2.46 4.18
CA ILE A 265 -0.36 -3.50 4.26
C ILE A 265 1.01 -2.87 4.02
N GLN A 266 1.78 -2.76 5.10
CA GLN A 266 3.17 -2.34 5.12
C GLN A 266 4.07 -3.58 5.20
N ALA A 267 4.31 -4.17 4.03
CA ALA A 267 5.22 -5.29 3.83
C ALA A 267 5.93 -5.18 2.48
N CYS A 268 7.11 -5.78 2.36
CA CYS A 268 7.77 -5.92 1.06
C CYS A 268 6.92 -6.78 0.12
N ARG A 269 6.93 -6.47 -1.19
CA ARG A 269 6.20 -7.26 -2.20
C ARG A 269 7.13 -7.94 -3.22
N GLY A 270 8.42 -7.99 -2.92
CA GLY A 270 9.46 -8.61 -3.75
C GLY A 270 10.86 -8.13 -3.35
N ILE A 271 11.85 -8.45 -4.18
CA ILE A 271 13.28 -8.21 -3.94
C ILE A 271 13.89 -7.15 -4.87
N ARG A 272 13.10 -6.47 -5.72
CA ARG A 272 13.64 -5.48 -6.66
C ARG A 272 13.75 -4.11 -6.00
N ASP A 273 14.93 -3.51 -6.15
CA ASP A 273 15.25 -2.19 -5.65
C ASP A 273 15.08 -1.12 -6.77
N GLN A 274 14.55 0.06 -6.46
CA GLN A 274 14.35 1.16 -7.43
C GLN A 274 15.53 2.14 -7.41
N THR A 275 16.75 1.67 -7.66
CA THR A 275 17.94 2.53 -7.65
C THR A 275 18.01 3.38 -8.91
N ILE A 276 18.13 4.70 -8.78
CA ILE A 276 18.56 5.58 -9.88
C ILE A 276 20.07 5.78 -9.73
N GLN A 277 20.86 5.30 -10.69
CA GLN A 277 22.29 5.63 -10.76
C GLN A 277 22.48 7.00 -11.42
N ASN A 278 23.07 7.95 -10.69
CA ASN A 278 23.55 9.21 -11.26
C ASN A 278 24.79 8.93 -12.11
N ASN A 279 24.61 8.61 -13.39
CA ASN A 279 25.73 8.49 -14.33
C ASN A 279 26.20 9.90 -14.71
N ASN A 280 27.12 10.45 -13.90
CA ASN A 280 27.97 11.59 -14.25
C ASN A 280 29.24 11.60 -13.40
N ILE A 281 30.09 10.57 -13.53
CA ILE A 281 31.53 10.68 -13.25
C ILE A 281 32.27 9.82 -14.28
N GLY A 282 33.25 10.43 -14.94
CA GLY A 282 34.02 9.86 -16.05
C GLY A 282 34.93 8.69 -15.65
N GLN A 283 35.31 7.94 -16.67
CA GLN A 283 36.29 6.86 -16.68
C GLN A 283 37.58 7.23 -15.95
N ILE A 284 38.00 6.43 -14.98
CA ILE A 284 39.43 6.18 -14.69
C ILE A 284 39.56 4.68 -14.43
N GLU A 285 40.44 4.07 -15.23
CA GLU A 285 40.76 2.64 -15.27
C GLU A 285 41.55 2.20 -14.03
N GLU A 286 41.34 0.95 -13.63
CA GLU A 286 42.07 0.25 -12.57
C GLU A 286 43.52 -0.01 -12.99
N GLU A 287 44.49 0.48 -12.22
CA GLU A 287 45.84 -0.09 -12.18
C GLU A 287 46.10 -0.70 -10.80
N GLN A 288 46.28 -2.02 -10.79
CA GLN A 288 46.73 -2.80 -9.64
C GLN A 288 48.20 -2.48 -9.34
N HIS A 289 48.51 -2.11 -8.10
CA HIS A 289 49.85 -2.24 -7.55
C HIS A 289 49.78 -2.84 -6.15
N ASP A 290 50.41 -4.01 -6.06
CA ASP A 290 50.76 -4.74 -4.84
C ASP A 290 51.83 -3.95 -4.05
N ILE A 291 51.86 -4.10 -2.72
CA ILE A 291 53.01 -3.98 -1.78
C ILE A 291 52.49 -3.81 -0.34
N GLY A 292 52.70 -4.85 0.47
CA GLY A 292 53.62 -4.79 1.62
C GLY A 292 53.19 -4.11 2.93
N ASP A 293 53.16 -4.94 4.00
CA ASP A 293 53.26 -4.57 5.41
C ASP A 293 54.19 -3.37 5.70
N THR A 294 53.74 -2.43 6.53
CA THR A 294 54.53 -1.89 7.66
C THR A 294 53.64 -1.17 8.68
N ASN A 295 53.84 -1.52 9.95
CA ASN A 295 53.38 -0.79 11.14
C ASN A 295 54.05 0.59 11.22
N SER A 296 53.28 1.64 11.55
CA SER A 296 53.71 2.65 12.54
C SER A 296 52.55 3.54 13.03
N ASP A 297 52.32 3.44 14.33
CA ASP A 297 51.81 4.41 15.32
C ASP A 297 51.11 5.70 14.86
N ILE A 298 49.82 5.83 15.19
CA ILE A 298 49.18 7.12 15.52
C ILE A 298 48.43 7.00 16.85
N GLN A 299 48.80 7.88 17.79
CA GLN A 299 48.31 7.96 19.17
C GLN A 299 46.83 8.33 19.26
N TYR A 300 46.10 7.61 20.13
CA TYR A 300 44.72 7.86 20.52
C TYR A 300 44.65 8.95 21.61
N ILE A 301 43.85 10.00 21.38
CA ILE A 301 43.48 11.02 22.38
C ILE A 301 42.01 10.76 22.79
N PRO A 302 41.70 10.51 24.07
CA PRO A 302 40.32 10.33 24.52
C PRO A 302 39.58 11.68 24.68
N PRO A 303 38.25 11.73 24.44
CA PRO A 303 37.43 12.92 24.70
C PRO A 303 37.09 13.11 26.20
N PRO A 304 36.78 14.34 26.64
CA PRO A 304 36.59 14.69 28.06
C PRO A 304 35.21 14.30 28.61
N SER A 305 35.18 14.02 29.91
CA SER A 305 34.02 13.60 30.70
C SER A 305 33.02 14.74 30.98
N ASP A 306 31.72 14.45 30.87
CA ASP A 306 30.65 15.40 31.22
C ASP A 306 30.46 15.60 32.74
N PRO A 307 30.00 16.79 33.19
CA PRO A 307 29.76 17.10 34.60
C PRO A 307 28.38 16.63 35.11
N PRO A 308 28.17 16.55 36.45
CA PRO A 308 27.02 15.84 37.04
C PRO A 308 25.70 16.63 36.96
N LEU A 309 24.60 15.89 36.74
CA LEU A 309 23.22 16.37 36.71
C LEU A 309 22.70 16.65 38.14
N GLY A 310 22.03 17.80 38.32
CA GLY A 310 21.28 18.15 39.52
C GLY A 310 19.80 17.74 39.45
N GLU A 311 19.22 17.41 40.60
CA GLU A 311 17.78 17.21 40.86
C GLU A 311 17.04 18.57 41.08
N PRO A 312 15.69 18.64 41.29
CA PRO A 312 14.53 17.79 40.88
C PRO A 312 13.33 18.64 40.37
N ARG A 313 12.18 18.01 40.03
CA ARG A 313 10.81 18.37 40.51
C ARG A 313 9.72 17.41 40.01
N GLU A 314 8.91 16.92 40.94
CA GLU A 314 7.71 16.09 40.74
C GLU A 314 6.55 16.86 40.11
N LEU A 315 5.76 16.20 39.24
CA LEU A 315 4.37 16.60 38.94
C LEU A 315 3.53 15.37 38.47
N GLY A 316 2.65 14.90 39.37
CA GLY A 316 1.27 14.43 39.13
C GLY A 316 0.99 13.26 38.17
N ASP A 317 0.71 12.09 38.76
CA ASP A 317 0.10 10.90 38.15
C ASP A 317 -1.32 11.12 37.59
N ILE A 318 -1.55 10.71 36.34
CA ILE A 318 -2.83 10.14 35.86
C ILE A 318 -2.56 9.18 34.69
N ASN A 319 -2.53 7.87 34.93
CA ASN A 319 -2.88 6.80 33.97
C ASN A 319 -2.69 5.43 34.64
N SER A 320 -3.70 4.98 35.38
CA SER A 320 -3.85 3.57 35.73
C SER A 320 -4.55 2.83 34.57
N ASP A 321 -4.04 1.63 34.27
CA ASP A 321 -4.60 0.59 33.37
C ASP A 321 -3.94 0.40 32.01
N ILE A 322 -2.59 0.39 31.96
CA ILE A 322 -1.83 -0.35 30.94
C ILE A 322 -1.09 -1.49 31.63
N GLN A 323 -1.50 -2.74 31.38
CA GLN A 323 -0.76 -3.92 31.81
C GLN A 323 0.44 -4.16 30.88
N TYR A 324 1.64 -3.90 31.38
CA TYR A 324 2.89 -4.31 30.76
C TYR A 324 3.32 -5.67 31.31
N LEU A 325 3.67 -6.61 30.43
CA LEU A 325 4.44 -7.81 30.78
C LEU A 325 5.91 -7.59 30.37
N PRO A 326 6.89 -7.92 31.23
CA PRO A 326 8.30 -7.71 30.93
C PRO A 326 8.86 -8.79 29.98
N PRO A 327 9.82 -8.44 29.09
CA PRO A 327 10.48 -9.40 28.22
C PRO A 327 11.54 -10.25 28.98
N PRO A 328 11.90 -11.44 28.46
CA PRO A 328 12.90 -12.32 29.07
C PRO A 328 14.34 -11.78 28.91
N PRO A 329 15.30 -12.23 29.75
CA PRO A 329 16.63 -11.63 29.85
C PRO A 329 17.59 -12.02 28.69
N ASP A 330 18.37 -11.03 28.25
CA ASP A 330 19.41 -11.11 27.23
C ASP A 330 20.60 -12.00 27.65
N THR A 331 21.07 -12.84 26.72
CA THR A 331 22.43 -13.39 26.75
C THR A 331 23.23 -12.87 25.57
N ALA A 332 24.29 -12.13 25.89
CA ALA A 332 25.16 -11.41 24.97
C ALA A 332 26.19 -12.32 24.30
N LEU A 333 26.36 -12.21 22.97
CA LEU A 333 27.61 -12.42 22.25
C LEU A 333 27.66 -11.51 21.00
N ARG A 334 28.77 -10.75 20.85
CA ARG A 334 29.17 -9.88 19.71
C ARG A 334 29.53 -10.75 18.48
N GLY A 335 29.01 -10.56 17.26
CA GLY A 335 29.35 -9.58 16.19
C GLY A 335 29.99 -10.33 14.98
N PRO A 336 29.98 -9.88 13.69
CA PRO A 336 29.40 -8.67 13.06
C PRO A 336 28.40 -8.90 11.85
N HIS A 337 27.56 -7.87 11.58
CA HIS A 337 27.06 -7.27 10.31
C HIS A 337 26.51 -8.16 9.14
N ASP A 338 25.34 -7.95 8.48
CA ASP A 338 24.66 -6.72 7.98
C ASP A 338 23.11 -6.76 7.89
N ILE A 339 22.51 -5.56 7.88
CA ILE A 339 21.09 -5.18 7.90
C ILE A 339 20.78 -4.38 6.60
N ALA A 340 19.57 -4.46 6.03
CA ALA A 340 19.08 -3.43 5.10
C ALA A 340 18.63 -2.18 5.88
N ASP A 341 19.61 -1.51 6.50
CA ASP A 341 19.54 -0.16 7.02
C ASP A 341 20.22 0.77 6.00
N ILE A 342 19.87 2.05 6.01
CA ILE A 342 20.37 3.09 5.07
C ILE A 342 21.90 3.32 5.16
N ASN A 343 22.63 2.52 5.96
CA ASN A 343 24.07 2.60 6.17
C ASN A 343 24.76 1.21 6.02
N GLY A 344 25.16 0.82 4.80
CA GLY A 344 26.28 -0.12 4.55
C GLY A 344 25.99 -1.48 3.92
N ASP A 345 26.52 -1.69 2.70
CA ASP A 345 26.85 -2.86 1.88
C ASP A 345 26.05 -4.19 1.83
N THR A 346 25.94 -4.69 0.61
CA THR A 346 24.96 -5.68 0.12
C THR A 346 25.65 -6.97 -0.31
N GLN A 347 25.26 -8.13 0.24
CA GLN A 347 25.38 -9.44 -0.44
C GLN A 347 24.14 -10.30 -0.20
N CYS A 348 23.49 -10.71 -1.29
CA CYS A 348 22.32 -11.58 -1.27
C CYS A 348 22.73 -13.03 -0.91
N LEU A 349 22.01 -13.63 0.06
CA LEU A 349 22.10 -15.07 0.34
C LEU A 349 21.53 -15.90 -0.85
N PRO A 350 22.03 -17.13 -1.07
CA PRO A 350 21.60 -17.97 -2.17
C PRO A 350 20.14 -18.44 -2.01
N PRO A 351 19.46 -18.73 -3.14
CA PRO A 351 18.03 -19.02 -3.18
C PRO A 351 17.68 -20.24 -2.32
N GLN A 352 16.66 -20.08 -1.48
CA GLN A 352 15.90 -21.23 -0.98
C GLN A 352 14.89 -21.63 -2.06
N PRO A 353 14.60 -22.92 -2.25
CA PRO A 353 13.61 -23.36 -3.22
C PRO A 353 12.27 -22.71 -2.90
N ASP A 354 11.73 -21.99 -3.87
CA ASP A 354 10.44 -21.33 -3.74
C ASP A 354 9.38 -22.37 -3.33
N PRO A 355 8.58 -22.13 -2.27
CA PRO A 355 7.33 -22.87 -2.12
C PRO A 355 6.51 -22.65 -3.40
N PRO A 356 5.71 -23.64 -3.84
CA PRO A 356 5.01 -23.58 -5.12
C PRO A 356 4.29 -22.23 -5.23
N LEU A 357 4.61 -21.49 -6.30
CA LEU A 357 4.07 -20.18 -6.64
C LEU A 357 2.54 -20.22 -6.50
N GLY A 358 2.06 -19.81 -5.33
CA GLY A 358 0.64 -19.58 -5.10
C GLY A 358 0.18 -18.49 -6.05
N GLU A 359 -0.98 -18.71 -6.66
CA GLU A 359 -1.56 -17.82 -7.66
C GLU A 359 -1.50 -16.35 -7.22
N PRO A 360 -0.95 -15.43 -8.05
CA PRO A 360 -0.87 -14.02 -7.68
C PRO A 360 -2.22 -13.33 -7.92
N HIS A 361 -2.87 -12.89 -6.84
CA HIS A 361 -4.30 -12.56 -6.89
C HIS A 361 -4.67 -11.07 -6.87
N SER A 362 -5.73 -10.77 -7.63
CA SER A 362 -6.60 -9.59 -7.56
C SER A 362 -7.69 -9.79 -6.49
N LEU A 363 -8.34 -8.71 -6.03
CA LEU A 363 -9.61 -8.75 -5.27
C LEU A 363 -10.70 -9.42 -6.11
N GLN A 364 -10.75 -10.75 -6.16
CA GLN A 364 -11.67 -11.48 -7.03
C GLN A 364 -13.03 -11.65 -6.35
N GLY A 365 -14.01 -10.84 -6.78
CA GLY A 365 -15.43 -11.03 -6.46
C GLY A 365 -15.90 -10.49 -5.10
N GLU A 366 -15.03 -9.82 -4.35
CA GLU A 366 -15.40 -9.18 -3.09
C GLU A 366 -15.63 -7.68 -3.30
N PHE A 367 -16.80 -7.19 -2.88
CA PHE A 367 -17.17 -5.78 -2.95
C PHE A 367 -16.77 -5.05 -1.68
N ASP A 368 -16.57 -3.74 -1.80
CA ASP A 368 -16.30 -2.83 -0.68
C ASP A 368 -14.96 -3.08 0.03
N PHE A 369 -13.94 -3.59 -0.68
CA PHE A 369 -12.58 -3.70 -0.15
C PHE A 369 -11.65 -2.62 -0.69
N LEU A 370 -10.68 -2.23 0.14
CA LEU A 370 -9.49 -1.49 -0.29
C LEU A 370 -8.24 -2.13 0.33
N LEU A 371 -7.27 -2.46 -0.51
CA LEU A 371 -5.93 -2.91 -0.14
C LEU A 371 -4.93 -1.78 -0.43
N GLY A 372 -4.51 -1.09 0.62
CA GLY A 372 -3.49 -0.04 0.57
C GLY A 372 -2.10 -0.62 0.74
N TYR A 373 -1.48 -1.05 -0.37
CA TYR A 373 -0.10 -1.56 -0.37
C TYR A 373 0.92 -0.43 -0.36
N ALA A 374 1.92 -0.54 0.52
CA ALA A 374 3.02 0.42 0.63
C ALA A 374 3.90 0.54 -0.63
N THR A 375 3.96 -0.52 -1.45
CA THR A 375 4.80 -0.61 -2.65
C THR A 375 4.13 -1.44 -3.75
N THR A 376 4.53 -1.22 -5.00
CA THR A 376 4.12 -2.01 -6.16
C THR A 376 4.65 -3.46 -6.08
N PRO A 377 3.95 -4.46 -6.66
CA PRO A 377 4.40 -5.84 -6.74
C PRO A 377 5.83 -5.97 -7.27
N GLY A 378 6.66 -6.78 -6.61
CA GLY A 378 8.05 -6.99 -6.97
C GLY A 378 9.05 -6.04 -6.30
N TYR A 379 8.59 -4.97 -5.64
CA TYR A 379 9.46 -3.94 -5.06
C TYR A 379 9.52 -3.99 -3.53
N VAL A 380 10.59 -3.39 -2.98
CA VAL A 380 10.80 -3.23 -1.54
C VAL A 380 10.05 -2.01 -0.99
N SER A 381 9.92 -1.96 0.34
CA SER A 381 9.40 -0.78 1.05
C SER A 381 10.44 -0.33 2.08
N TYR A 382 10.67 0.98 2.16
CA TYR A 382 11.76 1.55 2.94
C TYR A 382 11.29 1.98 4.34
N ARG A 383 12.14 1.68 5.33
CA ARG A 383 11.89 1.97 6.75
C ARG A 383 13.11 2.65 7.35
N ASP A 384 12.87 3.76 8.04
CA ASP A 384 13.85 4.42 8.89
C ASP A 384 13.70 3.91 10.34
N CYS A 385 14.82 3.56 10.97
CA CYS A 385 14.80 2.99 12.32
C CYS A 385 14.42 3.98 13.43
N LYS A 386 14.43 5.29 13.14
CA LYS A 386 14.10 6.39 14.06
C LYS A 386 12.78 7.09 13.71
N GLN A 387 12.30 6.95 12.47
CA GLN A 387 11.12 7.69 11.99
C GLN A 387 10.02 6.81 11.40
N GLY A 388 10.19 5.49 11.42
CA GLY A 388 9.25 4.56 10.80
C GLY A 388 9.31 4.59 9.27
N THR A 389 8.29 4.05 8.61
CA THR A 389 8.23 3.98 7.16
C THR A 389 7.75 5.28 6.55
N VAL A 390 8.30 5.62 5.38
CA VAL A 390 7.86 6.80 4.61
C VAL A 390 6.38 6.68 4.21
N TYR A 391 5.89 5.46 3.97
CA TYR A 391 4.50 5.22 3.60
C TYR A 391 3.53 5.48 4.73
N VAL A 392 3.72 4.87 5.91
CA VAL A 392 2.80 5.07 7.03
C VAL A 392 2.82 6.52 7.49
N ARG A 393 4.00 7.15 7.53
CA ARG A 393 4.12 8.58 7.83
C ARG A 393 3.31 9.44 6.87
N THR A 394 3.54 9.31 5.56
CA THR A 394 2.82 10.10 4.55
C THR A 394 1.32 9.81 4.59
N LEU A 395 0.92 8.54 4.69
CA LEU A 395 -0.49 8.14 4.78
C LEU A 395 -1.20 8.81 5.96
N THR A 396 -0.59 8.76 7.15
CA THR A 396 -1.20 9.30 8.37
C THR A 396 -1.24 10.83 8.35
N GLU A 397 -0.20 11.49 7.84
CA GLU A 397 -0.18 12.95 7.62
C GLU A 397 -1.30 13.41 6.69
N GLU A 398 -1.46 12.76 5.53
CA GLU A 398 -2.50 13.17 4.57
C GLU A 398 -3.91 12.84 5.05
N LEU A 399 -4.11 11.70 5.73
CA LEU A 399 -5.39 11.38 6.37
C LEU A 399 -5.77 12.46 7.39
N MET A 400 -4.84 12.86 8.25
CA MET A 400 -5.09 13.92 9.23
C MET A 400 -5.32 15.29 8.60
N ALA A 401 -4.67 15.59 7.48
CA ALA A 401 -4.79 16.87 6.80
C ALA A 401 -6.06 17.03 5.95
N TYR A 402 -6.63 15.94 5.43
CA TYR A 402 -7.67 16.00 4.39
C TYR A 402 -8.92 15.15 4.65
N SER A 403 -8.96 14.33 5.70
CA SER A 403 -10.12 13.46 6.02
C SER A 403 -11.45 14.19 6.22
N ASP A 404 -11.41 15.49 6.49
CA ASP A 404 -12.58 16.37 6.66
C ASP A 404 -13.14 16.90 5.33
N ARG A 405 -12.41 16.79 4.21
CA ARG A 405 -12.78 17.44 2.94
C ARG A 405 -12.62 16.57 1.69
N LEU A 406 -11.78 15.53 1.72
CA LEU A 406 -11.51 14.65 0.58
C LEU A 406 -11.97 13.21 0.86
N ASP A 407 -12.35 12.51 -0.20
CA ASP A 407 -12.58 11.06 -0.14
C ASP A 407 -11.24 10.30 -0.03
N LEU A 408 -11.28 9.08 0.50
CA LEU A 408 -10.09 8.26 0.73
C LEU A 408 -9.26 8.02 -0.54
N LEU A 409 -9.85 7.81 -1.71
CA LEU A 409 -9.08 7.55 -2.94
C LEU A 409 -8.35 8.81 -3.40
N SER A 410 -8.96 9.99 -3.23
CA SER A 410 -8.29 11.27 -3.44
C SER A 410 -7.11 11.46 -2.49
N ILE A 411 -7.26 11.14 -1.20
CA ILE A 411 -6.17 11.19 -0.21
C ILE A 411 -5.04 10.23 -0.61
N LEU A 412 -5.36 8.99 -0.96
CA LEU A 412 -4.35 8.00 -1.39
C LEU A 412 -3.62 8.41 -2.66
N THR A 413 -4.28 9.14 -3.56
CA THR A 413 -3.63 9.72 -4.75
C THR A 413 -2.59 10.77 -4.36
N ILE A 414 -2.87 11.62 -3.37
CA ILE A 414 -1.92 12.59 -2.83
C ILE A 414 -0.72 11.86 -2.19
N VAL A 415 -0.98 10.80 -1.41
CA VAL A 415 0.07 9.95 -0.82
C VAL A 415 0.97 9.35 -1.91
N THR A 416 0.39 8.80 -2.97
CA THR A 416 1.15 8.27 -4.11
C THR A 416 2.00 9.35 -4.77
N ASN A 417 1.47 10.54 -4.98
CA ASN A 417 2.21 11.66 -5.59
C ASN A 417 3.42 12.04 -4.71
N LYS A 418 3.20 12.29 -3.42
CA LYS A 418 4.27 12.66 -2.47
C LYS A 418 5.38 11.62 -2.39
N LEU A 419 5.04 10.33 -2.33
CA LEU A 419 6.04 9.26 -2.26
C LEU A 419 6.80 9.08 -3.58
N SER A 420 6.15 9.28 -4.72
CA SER A 420 6.80 9.23 -6.03
C SER A 420 7.86 10.34 -6.19
N ASP A 421 7.62 11.50 -5.58
CA ASP A 421 8.54 12.64 -5.61
C ASP A 421 9.65 12.54 -4.56
N MET A 422 9.44 11.80 -3.47
CA MET A 422 10.40 11.63 -2.40
C MET A 422 11.66 10.89 -2.88
N ASN A 423 12.84 11.40 -2.54
CA ASN A 423 14.11 10.70 -2.72
C ASN A 423 14.47 10.03 -1.40
N ILE A 424 14.53 8.71 -1.40
CA ILE A 424 14.89 7.92 -0.23
C ILE A 424 16.38 7.64 -0.33
N ASP A 425 17.15 8.15 0.63
CA ASP A 425 18.59 7.88 0.70
C ASP A 425 18.81 6.38 0.91
N GLY A 426 19.60 5.77 0.03
CA GLY A 426 20.01 4.38 0.09
C GLY A 426 21.37 4.15 0.71
N GLY A 427 22.05 5.23 1.12
CA GLY A 427 23.47 5.20 1.40
C GLY A 427 24.31 5.11 0.12
N ALA A 428 25.61 5.40 0.24
CA ALA A 428 26.58 5.34 -0.87
C ALA A 428 26.16 6.13 -2.13
N GLY A 429 25.44 7.25 -1.96
CA GLY A 429 24.97 8.10 -3.06
C GLY A 429 23.83 7.51 -3.90
N LYS A 430 23.24 6.38 -3.48
CA LYS A 430 22.08 5.78 -4.14
C LYS A 430 20.80 6.50 -3.71
N VAL A 431 19.94 6.78 -4.69
CA VAL A 431 18.59 7.30 -4.45
C VAL A 431 17.58 6.25 -4.86
N HIS A 432 16.67 5.96 -3.93
CA HIS A 432 15.56 5.06 -4.15
C HIS A 432 14.22 5.81 -4.24
N LYS A 433 13.28 5.19 -4.96
CA LYS A 433 11.90 5.65 -5.12
C LYS A 433 10.94 4.59 -4.57
N GLN A 434 9.82 5.06 -4.00
CA GLN A 434 8.74 4.18 -3.55
C GLN A 434 7.42 4.67 -4.14
N CYS A 435 6.64 3.76 -4.71
CA CYS A 435 5.32 4.06 -5.25
C CYS A 435 4.29 3.08 -4.64
N PRO A 436 3.36 3.54 -3.80
CA PRO A 436 2.29 2.70 -3.29
C PRO A 436 1.26 2.42 -4.37
N MET A 437 0.63 1.24 -4.31
CA MET A 437 -0.34 0.80 -5.30
C MET A 437 -1.63 0.33 -4.61
N PRO A 438 -2.57 1.24 -4.33
CA PRO A 438 -3.86 0.84 -3.79
C PRO A 438 -4.63 0.00 -4.82
N GLN A 439 -5.26 -1.07 -4.34
CA GLN A 439 -6.23 -1.87 -5.10
C GLN A 439 -7.57 -1.78 -4.38
N PHE A 440 -8.68 -1.61 -5.10
CA PHE A 440 -9.97 -1.45 -4.46
C PHE A 440 -11.12 -2.02 -5.31
N SER A 441 -12.17 -2.39 -4.60
CA SER A 441 -13.50 -2.76 -5.10
C SER A 441 -14.60 -1.97 -4.38
N LEU A 442 -14.23 -0.78 -3.85
CA LEU A 442 -15.16 0.18 -3.27
C LEU A 442 -16.22 0.56 -4.31
N THR A 443 -17.48 0.59 -3.89
CA THR A 443 -18.65 0.87 -4.73
C THR A 443 -19.17 2.30 -4.58
N LYS A 444 -18.74 3.00 -3.51
CA LYS A 444 -19.14 4.36 -3.18
C LYS A 444 -17.92 5.18 -2.76
N LYS A 445 -18.02 6.50 -2.80
CA LYS A 445 -16.96 7.36 -2.24
C LYS A 445 -16.96 7.24 -0.71
N LEU A 446 -15.77 7.15 -0.12
CA LEU A 446 -15.59 7.04 1.33
C LEU A 446 -15.01 8.34 1.90
N TYR A 447 -15.74 8.99 2.79
CA TYR A 447 -15.29 10.15 3.55
C TYR A 447 -15.27 9.81 5.03
N PHE A 448 -14.32 10.34 5.79
CA PHE A 448 -14.20 10.11 7.24
C PHE A 448 -14.80 11.25 8.07
N PHE A 449 -15.85 11.92 7.57
CA PHE A 449 -16.39 13.18 8.10
C PHE A 449 -16.50 13.18 9.65
N PRO A 450 -15.69 13.99 10.34
CA PRO A 450 -15.87 14.24 11.76
C PRO A 450 -16.94 15.32 11.97
N GLU A 451 -18.01 14.91 12.61
CA GLU A 451 -19.02 15.65 13.38
C GLU A 451 -19.78 16.88 12.86
N ASN A 452 -19.33 17.67 11.89
CA ASN A 452 -19.89 19.03 11.69
C ASN A 452 -20.75 19.26 10.42
N PHE A 453 -21.27 18.22 9.78
CA PHE A 453 -22.01 18.37 8.51
C PHE A 453 -23.43 17.79 8.51
N VAL A 454 -24.04 17.62 9.69
CA VAL A 454 -25.47 17.29 9.82
C VAL A 454 -26.23 18.52 10.25
#